data_AF-A0A0H2RK34-F1
#
_entry.id   AF-A0A0H2RK34-F1
#
_cell.length_a   1.000
_cell.length_b   1.000
_cell.length_c   1.000
_cell.angle_alpha   90.00
_cell.angle_beta   90.00
_cell.angle_gamma   90.00
#
_symmetry.space_group_name_H-M   'P 1'
#
loop_
_entity.id
_entity.type
_entity.pdbx_description
1 polymer ?
#
loop_
_entity_poly.entity_id
_entity_poly.type
_entity_poly.pdbx_seq_one_letter_code
_entity_poly.pdbx_strand_id
1 'polypeptide(L)'
;MAWSTLILWLAVSSLFCFAIGTSVTSPGDGNGNSQLFLLFDDFRTNDHDLPRTLEHSLHSPRRNGDSQKTMSSITSHLNSGNGDDWCKFKLEGYLFDLCPLLVPERYPIDEARSSRGLLEREIVSGEYEALSNLVKRIVVRRETTPSTVTYTHYHIALRGKLDMSSEWWKGRQCPDATWVCAVELEYTMKDEEETEELLLKVTSVAGNLRLQDGRYTRLNATMHLGPKQNAADHGELHLVLHGGMFEGKNQSALLRFLCDRTVEEPSSITFSSVNDGLHVFAWASRHACATRVSDTPPT
;
A
#
# COMPACT_ATOMS: atom_id res chain seq x y z
N MET A 1 62.20 8.97 -12.95
CA MET A 1 61.78 9.26 -11.55
C MET A 1 60.26 9.13 -11.52
N ALA A 2 59.56 8.40 -10.67
CA ALA A 2 59.86 7.29 -9.79
C ALA A 2 58.49 6.67 -9.38
N TRP A 3 58.34 5.34 -9.54
CA TRP A 3 57.61 4.36 -8.70
C TRP A 3 56.10 4.61 -8.41
N SER A 4 55.15 3.85 -8.98
CA SER A 4 54.69 2.50 -8.57
C SER A 4 54.47 2.33 -7.06
N THR A 5 53.20 2.13 -6.65
CA THR A 5 52.87 1.25 -5.52
C THR A 5 51.46 0.69 -5.64
N LEU A 6 51.42 -0.63 -5.46
CA LEU A 6 50.34 -1.59 -5.61
C LEU A 6 50.24 -2.31 -4.26
N ILE A 7 49.07 -2.34 -3.62
CA ILE A 7 48.72 -3.19 -2.45
C ILE A 7 47.17 -3.31 -2.52
N LEU A 8 46.46 -4.42 -2.77
CA LEU A 8 46.56 -5.87 -2.58
C LEU A 8 46.19 -6.39 -1.16
N TRP A 9 45.05 -7.11 -1.13
CA TRP A 9 44.48 -8.08 -0.15
C TRP A 9 43.94 -7.58 1.21
N LEU A 10 42.71 -7.98 1.56
CA LEU A 10 42.48 -9.27 2.26
C LEU A 10 40.99 -9.68 2.26
N ALA A 11 40.78 -10.94 1.88
CA ALA A 11 39.57 -11.73 2.07
C ALA A 11 39.60 -12.38 3.46
N VAL A 12 38.44 -12.44 4.15
CA VAL A 12 38.20 -13.31 5.32
C VAL A 12 36.76 -13.80 5.19
N SER A 13 36.58 -14.98 4.61
CA SER A 13 36.40 -16.29 5.28
C SER A 13 34.98 -16.56 5.76
N SER A 14 34.37 -17.47 5.02
CA SER A 14 33.16 -18.24 5.26
C SER A 14 33.18 -18.99 6.60
N LEU A 15 32.05 -19.03 7.30
CA LEU A 15 31.72 -20.15 8.18
C LEU A 15 30.30 -20.66 7.85
N PHE A 16 30.28 -21.83 7.22
CA PHE A 16 29.12 -22.71 7.08
C PHE A 16 28.87 -23.41 8.42
N CYS A 17 27.63 -23.39 8.90
CA CYS A 17 27.14 -24.36 9.88
C CYS A 17 26.17 -25.31 9.20
N PHE A 18 26.64 -26.54 8.93
CA PHE A 18 25.81 -27.70 8.63
C PHE A 18 25.25 -28.25 9.94
N ALA A 19 23.92 -28.37 10.06
CA ALA A 19 23.29 -29.18 11.08
C ALA A 19 22.69 -30.42 10.40
N ILE A 20 23.29 -31.58 10.67
CA ILE A 20 22.82 -32.90 10.27
C ILE A 20 21.93 -33.41 11.42
N GLY A 21 20.63 -33.51 11.17
CA GLY A 21 19.67 -34.13 12.07
C GLY A 21 19.31 -35.53 11.57
N THR A 22 19.64 -36.53 12.38
CA THR A 22 19.45 -37.96 12.10
C THR A 22 18.01 -38.40 12.26
N SER A 23 17.56 -39.29 11.38
CA SER A 23 16.29 -39.99 11.43
C SER A 23 16.33 -41.14 12.45
N VAL A 24 15.26 -41.28 13.23
CA VAL A 24 14.99 -42.46 14.08
C VAL A 24 13.74 -43.13 13.52
N THR A 25 13.90 -44.36 13.05
CA THR A 25 12.82 -45.27 12.68
C THR A 25 12.43 -46.13 13.88
N SER A 26 11.14 -46.36 14.07
CA SER A 26 10.64 -47.56 14.77
C SER A 26 9.25 -47.94 14.28
N PRO A 27 8.89 -49.25 14.28
CA PRO A 27 7.77 -49.81 13.54
C PRO A 27 6.56 -50.13 14.42
N GLY A 28 5.42 -50.40 13.78
CA GLY A 28 4.44 -51.37 14.30
C GLY A 28 2.98 -50.93 14.30
N ASP A 29 2.20 -51.70 13.54
CA ASP A 29 0.77 -52.02 13.68
C ASP A 29 -0.25 -50.93 13.31
N GLY A 30 -1.15 -51.08 12.35
CA GLY A 30 -1.73 -52.29 11.77
C GLY A 30 -3.22 -52.33 12.08
N ASN A 31 -4.08 -51.80 11.21
CA ASN A 31 -5.40 -52.38 10.97
C ASN A 31 -6.02 -51.85 9.67
N GLY A 32 -6.46 -52.78 8.83
CA GLY A 32 -7.07 -52.49 7.54
C GLY A 32 -8.57 -52.21 7.63
N ASN A 33 -9.09 -51.58 6.58
CA ASN A 33 -10.23 -52.12 5.85
C ASN A 33 -10.32 -51.50 4.46
N SER A 34 -10.78 -52.33 3.54
CA SER A 34 -10.66 -52.19 2.10
C SER A 34 -11.93 -51.63 1.43
N GLN A 35 -11.74 -51.26 0.15
CA GLN A 35 -12.73 -51.07 -0.94
C GLN A 35 -13.53 -49.76 -0.90
N LEU A 36 -13.75 -49.04 -2.00
CA LEU A 36 -14.03 -49.49 -3.38
C LEU A 36 -13.69 -48.39 -4.41
N PHE A 37 -13.29 -48.82 -5.60
CA PHE A 37 -12.97 -48.03 -6.81
C PHE A 37 -14.17 -47.25 -7.37
N LEU A 38 -13.93 -46.05 -7.92
CA LEU A 38 -14.31 -45.71 -9.30
C LEU A 38 -13.32 -44.67 -9.89
N LEU A 39 -12.89 -44.98 -11.11
CA LEU A 39 -11.97 -44.25 -11.99
C LEU A 39 -12.60 -42.98 -12.54
N PHE A 40 -11.79 -41.93 -12.80
CA PHE A 40 -11.61 -41.35 -14.14
C PHE A 40 -10.31 -40.52 -14.19
N ASP A 41 -9.69 -40.61 -15.36
CA ASP A 41 -8.34 -40.24 -15.77
C ASP A 41 -7.93 -38.77 -15.49
N ASP A 42 -6.75 -38.50 -14.94
CA ASP A 42 -5.41 -38.51 -15.54
C ASP A 42 -5.09 -37.21 -16.31
N PHE A 43 -4.45 -36.27 -15.61
CA PHE A 43 -3.37 -35.46 -16.17
C PHE A 43 -2.30 -35.27 -15.09
N ARG A 44 -1.29 -36.14 -15.15
CA ARG A 44 -0.01 -36.01 -14.45
C ARG A 44 0.81 -34.86 -15.05
N THR A 45 1.28 -33.97 -14.19
CA THR A 45 2.69 -33.59 -14.17
C THR A 45 3.18 -33.66 -12.73
N ASN A 46 4.23 -34.47 -12.54
CA ASN A 46 4.96 -34.63 -11.30
C ASN A 46 5.59 -33.31 -10.87
N ASP A 47 5.47 -32.96 -9.59
CA ASP A 47 6.58 -32.38 -8.85
C ASP A 47 6.57 -32.88 -7.40
N HIS A 48 7.76 -33.28 -6.98
CA HIS A 48 8.09 -33.89 -5.70
C HIS A 48 8.26 -32.84 -4.59
N ASP A 49 7.78 -33.19 -3.40
CA ASP A 49 8.33 -32.88 -2.08
C ASP A 49 8.57 -31.40 -1.71
N LEU A 50 7.54 -30.78 -1.11
CA LEU A 50 7.70 -29.66 -0.18
C LEU A 50 7.32 -30.09 1.26
N PRO A 51 8.19 -29.85 2.26
CA PRO A 51 7.93 -30.25 3.64
C PRO A 51 6.87 -29.36 4.30
N ARG A 52 5.84 -30.01 4.87
CA ARG A 52 4.94 -29.41 5.87
C ARG A 52 5.73 -29.09 7.14
N THR A 53 6.05 -27.82 7.36
CA THR A 53 6.30 -27.27 8.70
C THR A 53 6.20 -25.74 8.69
N LEU A 54 5.60 -25.19 9.76
CA LEU A 54 5.41 -23.77 10.12
C LEU A 54 4.16 -23.04 9.58
N GLU A 55 2.99 -23.66 9.77
CA GLU A 55 1.81 -22.88 10.20
C GLU A 55 1.80 -22.81 11.73
N HIS A 56 2.50 -21.83 12.30
CA HIS A 56 2.28 -21.42 13.68
C HIS A 56 2.33 -19.89 13.75
N SER A 57 1.24 -19.31 14.23
CA SER A 57 1.14 -17.97 14.80
C SER A 57 0.88 -16.77 13.87
N LEU A 58 -0.23 -16.83 13.13
CA LEU A 58 -1.15 -15.67 12.99
C LEU A 58 -2.56 -16.09 13.44
N HIS A 59 -2.64 -16.83 14.55
CA HIS A 59 -3.84 -16.81 15.37
C HIS A 59 -3.78 -15.56 16.23
N SER A 60 -4.76 -14.69 16.01
CA SER A 60 -5.08 -13.56 16.87
C SER A 60 -5.00 -14.01 18.34
N PRO A 61 -4.18 -13.38 19.21
CA PRO A 61 -4.35 -13.63 20.62
C PRO A 61 -5.77 -13.20 20.97
N ARG A 62 -6.60 -14.15 21.43
CA ARG A 62 -7.79 -13.86 22.23
C ARG A 62 -7.31 -13.05 23.44
N ARG A 63 -7.21 -11.73 23.28
CA ARG A 63 -7.11 -10.80 24.39
C ARG A 63 -8.48 -10.71 25.00
N ASN A 64 -8.56 -11.16 26.25
CA ASN A 64 -9.66 -10.90 27.14
C ASN A 64 -9.95 -9.39 27.18
N GLY A 65 -11.18 -9.02 26.82
CA GLY A 65 -11.94 -8.06 27.62
C GLY A 65 -11.69 -6.56 27.48
N ASP A 66 -10.96 -6.07 26.47
CA ASP A 66 -10.98 -4.64 26.16
C ASP A 66 -11.92 -4.38 24.98
N SER A 67 -12.92 -3.53 25.23
CA SER A 67 -13.93 -3.13 24.27
C SER A 67 -13.29 -2.53 23.01
N GLN A 68 -13.11 -3.34 21.95
CA GLN A 68 -13.01 -2.80 20.59
C GLN A 68 -14.36 -2.16 20.28
N LYS A 69 -14.48 -0.89 20.62
CA LYS A 69 -15.58 -0.05 20.19
C LYS A 69 -15.35 0.21 18.71
N THR A 70 -15.81 -0.71 17.85
CA THR A 70 -15.83 -0.52 16.41
C THR A 70 -16.68 0.72 16.14
N MET A 71 -16.02 1.87 15.97
CA MET A 71 -16.71 3.09 15.64
C MET A 71 -17.38 2.91 14.28
N SER A 72 -18.70 3.06 14.30
CA SER A 72 -19.59 2.99 13.15
C SER A 72 -19.03 3.78 11.97
N SER A 73 -18.91 3.07 10.83
CA SER A 73 -18.85 3.55 9.45
C SER A 73 -18.78 5.08 9.29
N ILE A 74 -17.60 5.62 8.96
CA ILE A 74 -17.37 7.05 8.65
C ILE A 74 -18.34 7.57 7.56
N THR A 75 -18.96 6.66 6.81
CA THR A 75 -20.01 6.91 5.83
C THR A 75 -21.15 7.80 6.34
N SER A 76 -21.46 7.84 7.66
CA SER A 76 -22.54 8.69 8.18
C SER A 76 -22.13 10.13 8.51
N HIS A 77 -20.84 10.46 8.67
CA HIS A 77 -20.40 11.82 9.03
C HIS A 77 -20.00 12.69 7.84
N LEU A 78 -19.84 12.13 6.64
CA LEU A 78 -19.55 12.89 5.42
C LEU A 78 -20.73 13.76 4.94
N ASN A 79 -21.91 13.67 5.56
CA ASN A 79 -23.13 14.39 5.16
C ASN A 79 -23.57 15.52 6.11
N SER A 80 -22.77 15.89 7.13
CA SER A 80 -23.17 16.89 8.14
C SER A 80 -22.78 18.32 7.76
N GLY A 81 -23.56 18.94 6.87
CA GLY A 81 -24.03 20.34 6.96
C GLY A 81 -23.08 21.54 6.84
N ASN A 82 -21.77 21.41 7.03
CA ASN A 82 -20.81 22.50 6.80
C ASN A 82 -19.58 21.93 6.08
N GLY A 83 -19.39 22.32 4.82
CA GLY A 83 -18.53 21.62 3.85
C GLY A 83 -17.03 21.53 4.19
N ASP A 84 -16.57 22.15 5.28
CA ASP A 84 -15.15 22.28 5.61
C ASP A 84 -14.66 21.31 6.70
N ASP A 85 -15.54 20.55 7.36
CA ASP A 85 -15.15 19.72 8.52
C ASP A 85 -14.96 18.22 8.20
N TRP A 86 -15.10 17.80 6.94
CA TRP A 86 -15.01 16.37 6.55
C TRP A 86 -13.62 15.74 6.78
N CYS A 87 -12.60 16.57 6.99
CA CYS A 87 -11.20 16.21 7.21
C CYS A 87 -10.76 16.35 8.68
N LYS A 88 -11.70 16.67 9.58
CA LYS A 88 -11.47 16.70 11.03
C LYS A 88 -12.12 15.49 11.69
N PHE A 89 -11.40 14.85 12.60
CA PHE A 89 -11.81 13.60 13.21
C PHE A 89 -11.66 13.67 14.72
N LYS A 90 -12.74 13.35 15.46
CA LYS A 90 -12.70 13.20 16.92
C LYS A 90 -12.64 11.72 17.29
N LEU A 91 -11.56 11.30 17.95
CA LEU A 91 -11.33 9.91 18.33
C LEU A 91 -10.71 9.85 19.73
N GLU A 92 -11.32 9.08 20.64
CA GLU A 92 -10.84 8.90 22.01
C GLU A 92 -10.51 10.19 22.79
N GLY A 93 -11.28 11.27 22.57
CA GLY A 93 -11.06 12.57 23.23
C GLY A 93 -10.00 13.46 22.55
N TYR A 94 -9.46 13.01 21.43
CA TYR A 94 -8.53 13.76 20.60
C TYR A 94 -9.22 14.27 19.33
N LEU A 95 -8.87 15.48 18.90
CA LEU A 95 -9.28 16.07 17.63
C LEU A 95 -8.08 16.12 16.68
N PHE A 96 -8.20 15.41 15.57
CA PHE A 96 -7.26 15.41 14.45
C PHE A 96 -7.78 16.36 13.38
N ASP A 97 -6.94 17.26 12.88
CA ASP A 97 -7.25 18.15 11.77
C ASP A 97 -6.34 17.80 10.59
N LEU A 98 -6.80 16.90 9.73
CA LEU A 98 -6.07 16.48 8.54
C LEU A 98 -6.38 17.35 7.33
N CYS A 99 -7.18 18.41 7.48
CA CYS A 99 -7.59 19.23 6.34
C CYS A 99 -6.41 19.73 5.50
N PRO A 100 -5.31 20.23 6.09
CA PRO A 100 -4.17 20.69 5.30
C PRO A 100 -3.51 19.59 4.44
N LEU A 101 -3.58 18.32 4.88
CA LEU A 101 -3.07 17.17 4.11
C LEU A 101 -4.01 16.71 3.01
N LEU A 102 -5.31 16.92 3.21
CA LEU A 102 -6.37 16.40 2.36
C LEU A 102 -6.94 17.47 1.41
N VAL A 103 -6.50 18.72 1.51
CA VAL A 103 -6.80 19.80 0.57
C VAL A 103 -5.97 19.63 -0.71
N PRO A 104 -6.52 19.94 -1.91
CA PRO A 104 -5.73 19.95 -3.14
C PRO A 104 -4.47 20.79 -2.95
N GLU A 105 -3.31 20.22 -3.29
CA GLU A 105 -2.08 21.00 -3.31
C GLU A 105 -2.23 22.10 -4.38
N ARG A 106 -2.38 23.35 -3.94
CA ARG A 106 -2.32 24.49 -4.86
C ARG A 106 -0.85 24.82 -5.11
N TYR A 107 -0.13 23.95 -5.81
CA TYR A 107 1.15 24.36 -6.35
C TYR A 107 0.93 25.23 -7.59
N PRO A 108 1.56 26.41 -7.67
CA PRO A 108 1.83 26.99 -8.98
C PRO A 108 2.73 25.99 -9.72
N ILE A 109 2.27 25.51 -10.87
CA ILE A 109 3.12 24.77 -11.79
C ILE A 109 4.10 25.81 -12.32
N ASP A 110 5.26 25.92 -11.67
CA ASP A 110 6.38 26.59 -12.31
C ASP A 110 6.73 25.77 -13.55
N GLU A 111 6.64 26.39 -14.72
CA GLU A 111 6.99 25.90 -16.06
C GLU A 111 8.50 25.55 -16.17
N ALA A 112 9.03 24.74 -15.26
CA ALA A 112 10.46 24.51 -15.10
C ALA A 112 10.87 23.12 -15.56
N ARG A 113 10.90 22.95 -16.89
CA ARG A 113 11.87 22.18 -17.72
C ARG A 113 11.24 21.59 -18.98
N SER A 114 10.65 22.46 -19.79
CA SER A 114 10.73 22.28 -21.24
C SER A 114 12.14 22.69 -21.68
N SER A 115 13.08 21.76 -21.62
CA SER A 115 14.40 21.90 -22.24
C SER A 115 14.79 20.62 -22.97
N ARG A 116 13.90 20.12 -23.83
CA ARG A 116 14.26 19.39 -25.05
C ARG A 116 13.30 19.85 -26.14
N GLY A 117 13.84 20.55 -27.13
CA GLY A 117 13.09 21.31 -28.10
C GLY A 117 12.28 20.50 -29.11
N LEU A 118 11.52 21.29 -29.88
CA LEU A 118 11.08 21.04 -31.26
C LEU A 118 9.89 20.08 -31.43
N LEU A 119 8.67 20.57 -31.16
CA LEU A 119 7.74 21.14 -32.17
C LEU A 119 6.41 21.48 -31.48
N GLU A 120 6.07 22.76 -31.45
CA GLU A 120 4.81 23.28 -30.90
C GLU A 120 3.60 22.72 -31.64
N ARG A 121 2.80 21.94 -30.91
CA ARG A 121 1.34 22.00 -31.03
C ARG A 121 0.79 22.41 -29.68
N GLU A 122 0.47 23.69 -29.60
CA GLU A 122 -0.27 24.31 -28.52
C GLU A 122 -1.67 23.68 -28.46
N ILE A 123 -1.87 22.76 -27.52
CA ILE A 123 -3.21 22.35 -27.09
C ILE A 123 -3.42 22.98 -25.71
N VAL A 124 -4.34 23.94 -25.69
CA VAL A 124 -4.85 24.63 -24.51
C VAL A 124 -5.38 23.59 -23.51
N SER A 125 -4.59 23.32 -22.47
CA SER A 125 -4.83 22.34 -21.39
C SER A 125 -4.97 23.05 -20.03
N GLY A 126 -5.78 24.10 -19.96
CA GLY A 126 -5.88 24.94 -18.76
C GLY A 126 -6.80 24.40 -17.65
N GLU A 127 -7.66 23.41 -17.94
CA GLU A 127 -8.72 23.00 -17.01
C GLU A 127 -8.53 21.58 -16.42
N TYR A 128 -7.70 20.74 -17.03
CA TYR A 128 -7.42 19.38 -16.55
C TYR A 128 -6.34 19.30 -15.44
N GLU A 129 -5.55 20.36 -15.24
CA GLU A 129 -4.46 20.35 -14.24
C GLU A 129 -4.96 20.52 -12.79
N ALA A 130 -6.11 21.15 -12.56
CA ALA A 130 -6.59 21.43 -11.20
C ALA A 130 -7.03 20.17 -10.43
N LEU A 131 -7.47 19.10 -11.11
CA LEU A 131 -7.87 17.84 -10.48
C LEU A 131 -6.68 16.89 -10.23
N SER A 132 -5.58 17.07 -10.97
CA SER A 132 -4.33 16.31 -10.80
C SER A 132 -3.75 16.45 -9.39
N ASN A 133 -3.92 17.63 -8.78
CA ASN A 133 -3.32 17.99 -7.49
C ASN A 133 -3.96 17.31 -6.26
N LEU A 134 -4.98 16.48 -6.45
CA LEU A 134 -5.63 15.70 -5.40
C LEU A 134 -5.16 14.25 -5.32
N VAL A 135 -4.39 13.79 -6.32
CA VAL A 135 -3.90 12.42 -6.38
C VAL A 135 -2.48 12.37 -5.85
N LYS A 136 -2.27 11.66 -4.75
CA LYS A 136 -0.93 11.37 -4.26
C LYS A 136 -0.32 10.23 -5.08
N ARG A 137 0.85 10.46 -5.65
CA ARG A 137 1.62 9.46 -6.40
C ARG A 137 2.80 8.98 -5.57
N ILE A 138 2.94 7.68 -5.42
CA ILE A 138 4.10 7.04 -4.76
C ILE A 138 4.72 6.06 -5.74
N VAL A 139 6.03 6.10 -5.90
CA VAL A 139 6.76 5.20 -6.78
C VAL A 139 7.65 4.29 -5.93
N VAL A 140 7.46 2.98 -6.06
CA VAL A 140 8.25 1.97 -5.36
C VAL A 140 9.07 1.21 -6.40
N ARG A 141 10.39 1.31 -6.31
CA ARG A 141 11.33 0.59 -7.18
C ARG A 141 11.69 -0.76 -6.56
N ARG A 142 11.63 -1.83 -7.34
CA ARG A 142 12.05 -3.18 -7.00
C ARG A 142 12.96 -3.71 -8.10
N GLU A 143 14.17 -4.08 -7.74
CA GLU A 143 15.07 -4.77 -8.67
C GLU A 143 14.69 -6.24 -8.66
N THR A 144 14.17 -6.73 -9.78
CA THR A 144 13.70 -8.12 -9.94
C THR A 144 14.84 -9.01 -10.43
N THR A 145 15.50 -8.62 -11.51
CA THR A 145 16.59 -9.38 -12.14
C THR A 145 17.44 -8.45 -12.99
N PRO A 146 18.78 -8.59 -13.06
CA PRO A 146 19.52 -8.01 -14.19
C PRO A 146 18.96 -8.63 -15.49
N SER A 147 18.36 -7.92 -16.45
CA SER A 147 18.42 -6.50 -16.84
C SER A 147 17.07 -5.77 -16.80
N THR A 148 16.20 -6.07 -15.83
CA THR A 148 14.89 -5.43 -15.67
C THR A 148 14.70 -4.80 -14.29
N VAL A 149 13.95 -3.70 -14.25
CA VAL A 149 13.56 -3.01 -13.02
C VAL A 149 12.03 -2.93 -12.99
N THR A 150 11.45 -3.28 -11.85
CA THR A 150 10.00 -3.20 -11.66
C THR A 150 9.66 -1.97 -10.82
N TYR A 151 8.73 -1.16 -11.29
CA TYR A 151 8.16 -0.04 -10.54
C TYR A 151 6.70 -0.32 -10.20
N THR A 152 6.32 -0.08 -8.95
CA THR A 152 4.93 0.00 -8.55
C THR A 152 4.55 1.46 -8.33
N HIS A 153 3.71 2.00 -9.20
CA HIS A 153 3.11 3.32 -9.07
C HIS A 153 1.80 3.22 -8.31
N TYR A 154 1.76 3.79 -7.11
CA TYR A 154 0.53 3.98 -6.36
C TYR A 154 -0.07 5.34 -6.67
N HIS A 155 -1.39 5.35 -6.88
CA HIS A 155 -2.19 6.54 -7.08
C HIS A 155 -3.30 6.53 -6.03
N ILE A 156 -3.32 7.54 -5.16
CA ILE A 156 -4.21 7.63 -4.01
C ILE A 156 -5.02 8.92 -4.09
N ALA A 157 -6.34 8.80 -4.22
CA ALA A 157 -7.28 9.91 -4.09
C ALA A 157 -8.07 9.75 -2.79
N LEU A 158 -8.01 10.77 -1.91
CA LEU A 158 -8.70 10.76 -0.61
C LEU A 158 -10.02 11.55 -0.63
N ARG A 159 -10.31 12.27 -1.72
CA ARG A 159 -11.52 13.10 -1.91
C ARG A 159 -12.54 12.52 -2.88
N GLY A 160 -12.33 11.30 -3.35
CA GLY A 160 -13.16 10.72 -4.39
C GLY A 160 -12.44 9.63 -5.16
N LYS A 161 -13.10 9.17 -6.22
CA LYS A 161 -12.47 8.25 -7.18
C LYS A 161 -11.34 8.96 -7.93
N LEU A 162 -10.35 8.18 -8.34
CA LEU A 162 -9.30 8.59 -9.26
C LEU A 162 -9.95 9.04 -10.58
N ASP A 163 -9.49 10.17 -11.10
CA ASP A 163 -9.83 10.60 -12.44
C ASP A 163 -8.96 9.85 -13.45
N MET A 164 -9.59 8.97 -14.23
CA MET A 164 -8.94 8.12 -15.23
C MET A 164 -8.96 8.74 -16.64
N SER A 165 -9.42 9.99 -16.79
CA SER A 165 -9.55 10.66 -18.08
C SER A 165 -8.23 11.08 -18.71
N SER A 166 -7.16 11.19 -17.93
CA SER A 166 -5.86 11.63 -18.44
C SER A 166 -5.20 10.60 -19.37
N GLU A 167 -4.40 11.10 -20.32
CA GLU A 167 -3.64 10.28 -21.27
C GLU A 167 -2.76 9.22 -20.59
N TRP A 168 -2.21 9.52 -19.40
CA TRP A 168 -1.39 8.60 -18.62
C TRP A 168 -2.09 7.27 -18.33
N TRP A 169 -3.41 7.29 -18.15
CA TRP A 169 -4.17 6.09 -17.84
C TRP A 169 -4.45 5.22 -19.05
N LYS A 170 -4.23 5.68 -20.28
CA LYS A 170 -4.52 4.86 -21.48
C LYS A 170 -3.73 3.56 -21.44
N GLY A 171 -4.46 2.44 -21.47
CA GLY A 171 -3.88 1.09 -21.37
C GLY A 171 -3.46 0.67 -19.95
N ARG A 172 -3.55 1.56 -18.95
CA ARG A 172 -3.17 1.31 -17.53
C ARG A 172 -4.33 1.57 -16.57
N GLN A 173 -5.56 1.58 -17.10
CA GLN A 173 -6.73 2.02 -16.37
C GLN A 173 -7.07 1.04 -15.25
N CYS A 174 -7.11 1.55 -14.02
CA CYS A 174 -7.76 0.83 -12.94
C CYS A 174 -9.28 0.87 -13.17
N PRO A 175 -10.04 -0.09 -12.62
CA PRO A 175 -11.48 -0.10 -12.76
C PRO A 175 -12.10 1.24 -12.31
N ASP A 176 -13.21 1.62 -12.95
CA ASP A 176 -13.91 2.86 -12.56
C ASP A 176 -14.32 2.81 -11.08
N ALA A 177 -14.38 4.00 -10.47
CA ALA A 177 -14.64 4.20 -9.04
C ALA A 177 -13.57 3.64 -8.08
N THR A 178 -12.34 3.41 -8.58
CA THR A 178 -11.15 3.16 -7.75
C THR A 178 -10.68 4.43 -7.05
N TRP A 179 -10.33 4.34 -5.76
CA TRP A 179 -9.77 5.43 -4.95
C TRP A 179 -8.26 5.26 -4.73
N VAL A 180 -7.83 4.01 -4.57
CA VAL A 180 -6.40 3.66 -4.48
C VAL A 180 -6.09 2.60 -5.52
N CYS A 181 -5.12 2.89 -6.38
CA CYS A 181 -4.67 1.97 -7.40
C CYS A 181 -3.15 1.75 -7.34
N ALA A 182 -2.72 0.53 -7.61
CA ALA A 182 -1.32 0.20 -7.83
C ALA A 182 -1.13 -0.31 -9.27
N VAL A 183 -0.22 0.31 -10.00
CA VAL A 183 0.16 -0.08 -11.37
C VAL A 183 1.60 -0.55 -11.33
N GLU A 184 1.83 -1.80 -11.69
CA GLU A 184 3.15 -2.43 -11.70
C GLU A 184 3.65 -2.53 -13.15
N LEU A 185 4.80 -1.90 -13.38
CA LEU A 185 5.44 -1.76 -14.68
C LEU A 185 6.84 -2.36 -14.60
N GLU A 186 7.21 -3.16 -15.57
CA GLU A 186 8.58 -3.62 -15.77
C GLU A 186 9.25 -2.78 -16.84
N TYR A 187 10.50 -2.41 -16.60
CA TYR A 187 11.34 -1.69 -17.54
C TYR A 187 12.57 -2.52 -17.87
N THR A 188 12.88 -2.65 -19.15
CA THR A 188 14.18 -3.17 -19.60
C THR A 188 15.23 -2.09 -19.41
N MET A 189 16.38 -2.47 -18.86
CA MET A 189 17.55 -1.61 -18.67
C MET A 189 18.58 -1.88 -19.76
N LYS A 190 19.02 -0.84 -20.45
CA LYS A 190 20.16 -0.86 -21.37
C LYS A 190 21.12 0.26 -21.01
N ASP A 191 22.36 -0.08 -20.65
CA ASP A 191 23.37 0.89 -20.27
C ASP A 191 22.90 1.86 -19.16
N GLU A 192 22.20 1.32 -18.15
CA GLU A 192 21.57 2.07 -17.03
C GLU A 192 20.37 2.97 -17.41
N GLU A 193 19.94 2.95 -18.68
CA GLU A 193 18.73 3.66 -19.13
C GLU A 193 17.53 2.72 -19.26
N GLU A 194 16.35 3.20 -18.85
CA GLU A 194 15.06 2.53 -19.05
C GLU A 194 14.64 2.67 -20.51
N THR A 195 14.40 1.55 -21.21
CA THR A 195 14.11 1.57 -22.65
C THR A 195 12.68 1.16 -22.98
N GLU A 196 12.30 -0.04 -22.59
CA GLU A 196 11.01 -0.65 -22.93
C GLU A 196 10.18 -0.80 -21.67
N GLU A 197 8.92 -0.36 -21.71
CA GLU A 197 7.99 -0.48 -20.60
C GLU A 197 6.96 -1.59 -20.90
N LEU A 198 6.79 -2.50 -19.95
CA LEU A 198 5.79 -3.55 -19.97
C LEU A 198 4.84 -3.40 -18.77
N LEU A 199 3.55 -3.24 -19.04
CA LEU A 199 2.53 -3.30 -17.98
C LEU A 199 2.39 -4.74 -17.47
N LEU A 200 2.83 -4.99 -16.25
CA LEU A 200 2.69 -6.30 -15.61
C LEU A 200 1.31 -6.49 -15.01
N LYS A 201 0.85 -5.50 -14.22
CA LYS A 201 -0.33 -5.67 -13.37
C LYS A 201 -0.97 -4.34 -12.96
N VAL A 202 -2.30 -4.36 -12.86
CA VAL A 202 -3.10 -3.27 -12.28
C VAL A 202 -3.92 -3.81 -11.12
N THR A 203 -3.78 -3.22 -9.94
CA THR A 203 -4.44 -3.62 -8.69
C THR A 203 -5.32 -2.50 -8.19
N SER A 204 -6.64 -2.72 -8.14
CA SER A 204 -7.55 -1.83 -7.42
C SER A 204 -7.50 -2.14 -5.92
N VAL A 205 -6.79 -1.29 -5.18
CA VAL A 205 -6.50 -1.48 -3.76
C VAL A 205 -7.68 -1.05 -2.87
N ALA A 206 -8.41 -0.01 -3.26
CA ALA A 206 -9.63 0.43 -2.57
C ALA A 206 -10.57 1.16 -3.55
N GLY A 207 -11.89 1.03 -3.36
CA GLY A 207 -12.88 1.68 -4.22
C GLY A 207 -14.27 1.06 -4.17
N ASN A 208 -15.17 1.59 -5.00
CA ASN A 208 -16.51 1.05 -5.24
C ASN A 208 -16.51 0.26 -6.56
N LEU A 209 -15.93 -0.93 -6.56
CA LEU A 209 -15.60 -1.65 -7.79
C LEU A 209 -16.78 -2.49 -8.28
N ARG A 210 -17.00 -2.49 -9.58
CA ARG A 210 -17.91 -3.45 -10.23
C ARG A 210 -17.17 -4.77 -10.45
N LEU A 211 -17.70 -5.85 -9.87
CA LEU A 211 -17.17 -7.20 -10.03
C LEU A 211 -17.71 -7.85 -11.32
N GLN A 212 -17.01 -8.88 -11.80
CA GLN A 212 -17.37 -9.58 -13.05
C GLN A 212 -18.76 -10.23 -13.02
N ASP A 213 -19.21 -10.65 -11.84
CA ASP A 213 -20.55 -11.21 -11.62
C ASP A 213 -21.67 -10.15 -11.51
N GLY A 214 -21.33 -8.88 -11.75
CA GLY A 214 -22.26 -7.76 -11.68
C GLY A 214 -22.52 -7.23 -10.26
N ARG A 215 -21.93 -7.83 -9.22
CA ARG A 215 -21.95 -7.28 -7.85
C ARG A 215 -21.01 -6.07 -7.76
N TYR A 216 -21.14 -5.33 -6.65
CA TYR A 216 -20.28 -4.19 -6.36
C TYR A 216 -19.59 -4.38 -5.01
N THR A 217 -18.29 -4.13 -4.96
CA THR A 217 -17.65 -3.80 -3.68
C THR A 217 -18.07 -2.40 -3.27
N ARG A 218 -18.08 -2.15 -1.97
CA ARG A 218 -18.32 -0.82 -1.42
C ARG A 218 -17.05 -0.34 -0.75
N LEU A 219 -16.64 0.87 -1.09
CA LEU A 219 -15.65 1.60 -0.33
C LEU A 219 -16.17 1.73 1.10
N ASN A 220 -15.43 1.14 2.02
CA ASN A 220 -15.64 1.32 3.44
C ASN A 220 -14.37 1.96 4.00
N ALA A 221 -14.53 3.02 4.77
CA ALA A 221 -13.42 3.71 5.41
C ALA A 221 -13.57 3.56 6.93
N THR A 222 -12.53 3.06 7.58
CA THR A 222 -12.49 2.87 9.03
C THR A 222 -11.29 3.59 9.60
N MET A 223 -11.48 4.32 10.70
CA MET A 223 -10.40 4.97 11.43
C MET A 223 -10.27 4.42 12.84
N HIS A 224 -9.03 4.29 13.32
CA HIS A 224 -8.71 3.90 14.68
C HIS A 224 -7.34 4.47 15.08
N LEU A 225 -7.03 4.45 16.37
CA LEU A 225 -5.69 4.76 16.86
C LEU A 225 -4.83 3.49 16.86
N GLY A 226 -3.61 3.63 16.39
CA GLY A 226 -2.54 2.64 16.53
C GLY A 226 -2.07 2.52 17.98
N PRO A 227 -1.15 1.59 18.25
CA PRO A 227 -0.59 1.41 19.58
C PRO A 227 0.08 2.70 20.07
N LYS A 228 -0.18 3.07 21.33
CA LYS A 228 0.47 4.21 21.98
C LYS A 228 1.93 3.86 22.24
N GLN A 229 2.85 4.72 21.78
CA GLN A 229 4.27 4.58 22.14
C GLN A 229 4.53 5.04 23.57
N ASN A 230 3.79 6.06 24.03
CA ASN A 230 3.90 6.65 25.37
C ASN A 230 2.52 6.99 25.94
N ALA A 231 2.39 7.06 27.28
CA ALA A 231 1.11 7.35 27.96
C ALA A 231 0.55 8.76 27.68
N ALA A 232 1.42 9.72 27.34
CA ALA A 232 1.03 11.08 27.01
C ALA A 232 0.61 11.26 25.53
N ASP A 233 0.91 10.27 24.68
CA ASP A 233 0.72 10.35 23.24
C ASP A 233 -0.64 9.74 22.81
N HIS A 234 -1.24 10.30 21.77
CA HIS A 234 -2.50 9.82 21.20
C HIS A 234 -2.32 8.56 20.33
N GLY A 235 -1.09 8.12 20.08
CA GLY A 235 -0.82 7.05 19.12
C GLY A 235 -1.04 7.51 17.69
N GLU A 236 -0.62 6.70 16.73
CA GLU A 236 -0.75 7.02 15.30
C GLU A 236 -2.21 6.95 14.87
N LEU A 237 -2.64 7.83 13.97
CA LEU A 237 -3.98 7.72 13.40
C LEU A 237 -3.94 6.80 12.20
N HIS A 238 -4.73 5.72 12.22
CA HIS A 238 -4.84 4.77 11.13
C HIS A 238 -6.14 5.01 10.37
N LEU A 239 -6.05 5.26 9.07
CA LEU A 239 -7.17 5.26 8.14
C LEU A 239 -7.05 4.04 7.22
N VAL A 240 -8.03 3.14 7.28
CA VAL A 240 -8.10 1.98 6.38
C VAL A 240 -9.20 2.18 5.36
N LEU A 241 -8.83 2.11 4.09
CA LEU A 241 -9.71 2.15 2.93
C LEU A 241 -9.87 0.73 2.38
N HIS A 242 -11.11 0.24 2.38
CA HIS A 242 -11.47 -1.10 1.94
C HIS A 242 -12.14 -1.09 0.56
N GLY A 243 -12.52 -2.27 0.08
CA GLY A 243 -13.33 -2.43 -1.13
C GLY A 243 -12.51 -2.71 -2.40
N GLY A 244 -11.20 -2.85 -2.27
CA GLY A 244 -10.35 -3.34 -3.35
C GLY A 244 -10.51 -4.83 -3.60
N MET A 245 -10.19 -5.25 -4.81
CA MET A 245 -10.22 -6.65 -5.23
C MET A 245 -9.17 -6.87 -6.31
N PHE A 246 -8.42 -7.97 -6.22
CA PHE A 246 -7.48 -8.40 -7.25
C PHE A 246 -7.38 -9.92 -7.23
N GLU A 247 -7.58 -10.57 -8.39
CA GLU A 247 -7.55 -12.04 -8.52
C GLU A 247 -8.40 -12.78 -7.46
N GLY A 248 -9.59 -12.25 -7.17
CA GLY A 248 -10.52 -12.82 -6.19
C GLY A 248 -10.12 -12.62 -4.72
N LYS A 249 -9.01 -11.91 -4.45
CA LYS A 249 -8.58 -11.54 -3.10
C LYS A 249 -8.91 -10.09 -2.78
N ASN A 250 -9.47 -9.86 -1.59
CA ASN A 250 -9.73 -8.53 -1.09
C ASN A 250 -8.44 -7.72 -0.97
N GLN A 251 -8.51 -6.46 -1.34
CA GLN A 251 -7.41 -5.50 -1.18
C GLN A 251 -7.88 -4.35 -0.28
N SER A 252 -6.93 -3.76 0.44
CA SER A 252 -7.17 -2.58 1.27
C SER A 252 -5.91 -1.72 1.39
N ALA A 253 -6.09 -0.43 1.66
CA ALA A 253 -5.00 0.51 1.93
C ALA A 253 -5.08 0.97 3.38
N LEU A 254 -3.98 0.84 4.14
CA LEU A 254 -3.81 1.45 5.46
C LEU A 254 -2.90 2.67 5.32
N LEU A 255 -3.43 3.85 5.63
CA LEU A 255 -2.67 5.07 5.78
C LEU A 255 -2.41 5.33 7.27
N ARG A 256 -1.13 5.33 7.65
CA ARG A 256 -0.66 5.67 9.01
C ARG A 256 -0.24 7.12 9.04
N PHE A 257 -0.97 7.95 9.76
CA PHE A 257 -0.60 9.34 10.00
C PHE A 257 0.26 9.41 11.26
N LEU A 258 1.53 9.79 11.08
CA LEU A 258 2.53 9.88 12.15
C LEU A 258 2.63 11.34 12.58
N CYS A 259 2.40 11.62 13.87
CA CYS A 259 2.60 12.96 14.41
C CYS A 259 4.10 13.27 14.48
N ASP A 260 4.55 14.16 13.60
CA ASP A 260 5.89 14.72 13.63
C ASP A 260 5.81 16.24 13.58
N ARG A 261 6.12 16.90 14.70
CA ARG A 261 6.08 18.37 14.80
C ARG A 261 7.28 19.05 14.14
N THR A 262 8.32 18.28 13.82
CA THR A 262 9.59 18.78 13.30
C THR A 262 9.66 18.70 11.78
N VAL A 263 8.81 17.89 11.16
CA VAL A 263 8.73 17.78 9.70
C VAL A 263 8.34 19.12 9.05
N GLU A 264 9.00 19.44 7.96
CA GLU A 264 8.66 20.57 7.09
C GLU A 264 7.42 20.21 6.24
N GLU A 265 6.51 21.16 6.06
CA GLU A 265 5.29 20.95 5.27
C GLU A 265 5.38 21.70 3.94
N PRO A 266 4.80 21.15 2.86
CA PRO A 266 4.03 19.90 2.82
C PRO A 266 4.92 18.65 2.83
N SER A 267 4.53 17.70 3.67
CA SER A 267 5.15 16.39 3.80
C SER A 267 4.59 15.39 2.79
N SER A 268 5.39 14.38 2.44
CA SER A 268 5.01 13.35 1.46
C SER A 268 4.61 12.03 2.13
N ILE A 269 3.60 11.38 1.56
CA ILE A 269 3.23 10.00 1.90
C ILE A 269 4.26 9.02 1.33
N THR A 270 4.59 7.98 2.11
CA THR A 270 5.58 6.97 1.76
C THR A 270 4.97 5.58 1.80
N PHE A 271 5.47 4.69 0.94
CA PHE A 271 5.09 3.28 0.98
C PHE A 271 5.91 2.55 2.05
N SER A 272 5.26 1.68 2.83
CA SER A 272 5.90 0.88 3.88
C SER A 272 5.98 -0.59 3.50
N SER A 273 4.85 -1.24 3.22
CA SER A 273 4.81 -2.68 2.93
C SER A 273 3.51 -3.11 2.25
N VAL A 274 3.50 -4.33 1.71
CA VAL A 274 2.27 -5.04 1.35
C VAL A 274 2.29 -6.38 2.07
N ASN A 275 1.18 -6.73 2.73
CA ASN A 275 1.01 -8.04 3.36
C ASN A 275 -0.42 -8.54 3.14
N ASP A 276 -0.58 -9.68 2.47
CA ASP A 276 -1.88 -10.33 2.22
C ASP A 276 -2.98 -9.37 1.71
N GLY A 277 -2.63 -8.54 0.71
CA GLY A 277 -3.55 -7.56 0.11
C GLY A 277 -3.79 -6.29 0.94
N LEU A 278 -3.15 -6.14 2.10
CA LEU A 278 -3.08 -4.88 2.85
C LEU A 278 -1.85 -4.08 2.40
N HIS A 279 -2.08 -2.96 1.73
CA HIS A 279 -1.04 -2.02 1.32
C HIS A 279 -0.88 -0.93 2.38
N VAL A 280 0.31 -0.83 2.97
CA VAL A 280 0.59 0.06 4.11
C VAL A 280 1.39 1.27 3.64
N PHE A 281 0.89 2.44 3.98
CA PHE A 281 1.50 3.73 3.71
C PHE A 281 1.70 4.50 5.03
N ALA A 282 2.73 5.33 5.09
CA ALA A 282 3.04 6.18 6.22
C ALA A 282 3.15 7.64 5.77
N TRP A 283 2.52 8.55 6.53
CA TRP A 283 2.52 9.98 6.26
C TRP A 283 2.87 10.73 7.56
N ALA A 284 4.14 11.09 7.69
CA ALA A 284 4.61 11.92 8.80
C ALA A 284 4.25 13.38 8.54
N SER A 285 3.52 13.99 9.47
CA SER A 285 3.05 15.37 9.33
C SER A 285 2.82 16.01 10.68
N ARG A 286 2.96 17.34 10.75
CA ARG A 286 2.53 18.11 11.93
C ARG A 286 1.01 18.15 12.09
N HIS A 287 0.27 17.96 10.99
CA HIS A 287 -1.20 17.94 10.96
C HIS A 287 -1.77 16.61 11.47
N ALA A 288 -0.95 15.55 11.54
CA ALA A 288 -1.30 14.29 12.18
C ALA A 288 -1.29 14.36 13.71
N CYS A 289 -0.77 15.45 14.30
CA CYS A 289 -0.75 15.67 15.73
C CYS A 289 -2.12 16.12 16.23
N ALA A 290 -2.75 15.31 17.09
CA ALA A 290 -4.04 15.64 17.64
C ALA A 290 -3.95 16.64 18.80
N THR A 291 -5.04 17.37 18.96
CA THR A 291 -5.29 18.22 20.13
C THR A 291 -6.23 17.50 21.09
N ARG A 292 -5.96 17.58 22.40
CA ARG A 292 -6.92 17.08 23.39
C ARG A 292 -8.13 18.01 23.39
N VAL A 293 -9.32 17.44 23.22
CA VAL A 293 -10.56 18.17 23.41
C VAL A 293 -10.76 18.27 24.92
N SER A 294 -10.47 19.43 25.51
CA SER A 294 -10.79 19.67 26.92
C SER A 294 -12.30 19.60 27.11
N ASP A 295 -12.76 18.81 28.08
CA ASP A 295 -14.18 18.63 28.40
C ASP A 295 -14.84 19.88 29.02
N THR A 296 -14.23 21.07 28.90
CA THR A 296 -14.79 22.30 29.44
C THR A 296 -16.09 22.63 28.68
N PRO A 297 -17.26 22.57 29.33
CA PRO A 297 -18.51 22.93 28.68
C PRO A 297 -18.46 24.40 28.24
N PRO A 298 -19.07 24.78 27.11
CA PRO A 298 -19.25 26.18 26.78
C PRO A 298 -20.10 26.84 27.88
N THR A 299 -19.53 27.82 28.59
CA THR A 299 -20.20 28.66 29.60
C THR A 299 -21.16 29.64 28.97
#